data_AF-A0A5N6H9U4-F1
#
_entry.id   AF-A0A5N6H9U4-F1
#
_cell.length_a   1.000
_cell.length_b   1.000
_cell.length_c   1.000
_cell.angle_alpha   90.00
_cell.angle_beta   90.00
_cell.angle_gamma   90.00
#
_symmetry.space_group_name_H-M   'P 1'
#
loop_
_entity.id
_entity.type
_entity.pdbx_description
1 polymer ?
#
loop_
_entity_poly.entity_id
_entity_poly.type
_entity_poly.pdbx_seq_one_letter_code
_entity_poly.pdbx_strand_id
1 'polypeptide(L)'
;MFDITMARNSIIRVLFVWITTIIYLFGSILAEPVQYCKYGYKGKEEDGDVDFCMAVSMHENRSSNAYDMYLSMTVTRASDLGWTAIGTGSVMAGSLMTIVYGEPLTGEPPVVSIRTAAAHHQPKPITQEQAGGADVRVLQAEWRAINEDGTLTTLSSSSYAYVAEVSLVCYSCNLWPAKGSGSSKISATATSLPWIWAWNEDQEISALSDDAHLNGHRHRRGNGGWGEFYVDMARSLSTVENPPPVPSIQPGVRTLGTSDTPTDRSKKSTLFSRGTIHGFLMGMAFLVIFPLGVLAMRSQSSKSFKYHWIIQLIASLCTGAGAIIGIVMSRGSFNSPHQVAGLLVSGILGLQGFLGWRHHVLFLRVRHRTWISHAHIWTGRLIMIVGWANFLSGMIFVATGQFWIILVSAVIVGEIVGLTFWVWTCNRRKSRKSTLETAEPDVPWRGERDGEYFAVGEDETEMNEMGEHDKHESSPYDPMLPRHGSH
;
A
#
# COMPACT_ATOMS: atom_id res chain seq x y z
N MET A 1 -21.81 39.80 -57.93
CA MET A 1 -21.78 38.76 -56.87
C MET A 1 -20.48 37.94 -56.85
N PHE A 2 -19.48 38.23 -57.70
CA PHE A 2 -18.22 37.45 -57.78
C PHE A 2 -17.02 38.07 -57.04
N ASP A 3 -17.01 39.39 -56.76
CA ASP A 3 -15.85 40.05 -56.12
C ASP A 3 -15.78 39.89 -54.59
N ILE A 4 -16.93 39.75 -53.91
CA ILE A 4 -16.97 39.62 -52.44
C ILE A 4 -16.43 38.24 -51.99
N THR A 5 -16.54 37.22 -52.84
CA THR A 5 -16.08 35.86 -52.57
C THR A 5 -14.56 35.70 -52.74
N MET A 6 -13.93 36.46 -53.64
CA MET A 6 -12.47 36.40 -53.85
C MET A 6 -11.69 37.10 -52.73
N ALA A 7 -12.16 38.26 -52.26
CA ALA A 7 -11.52 39.00 -51.16
C ALA A 7 -11.53 38.21 -49.83
N ARG A 8 -12.62 37.49 -49.55
CA ARG A 8 -12.75 36.64 -48.35
C ARG A 8 -11.75 35.49 -48.33
N ASN A 9 -11.41 34.91 -49.49
CA ASN A 9 -10.42 33.84 -49.60
C ASN A 9 -8.97 34.33 -49.44
N SER A 10 -8.67 35.58 -49.83
CA SER A 10 -7.32 36.15 -49.68
C SER A 10 -7.00 36.48 -48.22
N ILE A 11 -7.95 37.09 -47.50
CA ILE A 11 -7.79 37.42 -46.07
C ILE A 11 -7.62 36.15 -45.23
N ILE A 12 -8.39 35.09 -45.52
CA ILE A 12 -8.26 33.80 -44.83
C ILE A 12 -6.87 33.19 -45.05
N ARG A 13 -6.33 33.24 -46.27
CA ARG A 13 -4.98 32.71 -46.57
C ARG A 13 -3.87 33.48 -45.86
N VAL A 14 -3.97 34.82 -45.83
CA VAL A 14 -3.02 35.66 -45.08
C VAL A 14 -3.12 35.37 -43.58
N LEU A 15 -4.33 35.25 -43.03
CA LEU A 15 -4.54 34.89 -41.63
C LEU A 15 -3.94 33.52 -41.28
N PHE A 16 -4.11 32.53 -42.16
CA PHE A 16 -3.50 31.20 -41.99
C PHE A 16 -1.98 31.26 -42.02
N VAL A 17 -1.37 32.01 -42.94
CA VAL A 17 0.09 32.19 -42.99
C VAL A 17 0.59 32.87 -41.71
N TRP A 18 -0.05 33.94 -41.24
CA TRP A 18 0.32 34.59 -39.98
C TRP A 18 0.14 33.67 -38.77
N ILE A 19 -0.96 32.92 -38.70
CA ILE A 19 -1.19 31.93 -37.64
C ILE A 19 -0.13 30.83 -37.68
N THR A 20 0.20 30.28 -38.86
CA THR A 20 1.25 29.27 -38.97
C THR A 20 2.63 29.84 -38.65
N THR A 21 2.91 31.09 -39.01
CA THR A 21 4.20 31.74 -38.74
C THR A 21 4.32 32.09 -37.25
N ILE A 22 3.24 32.52 -36.60
CA ILE A 22 3.16 32.72 -35.14
C ILE A 22 3.28 31.39 -34.41
N ILE A 23 2.63 30.31 -34.87
CA ILE A 23 2.77 28.96 -34.30
C ILE A 23 4.21 28.43 -34.47
N TYR A 24 4.86 28.71 -35.60
CA TYR A 24 6.28 28.37 -35.81
C TYR A 24 7.23 29.24 -34.98
N LEU A 25 6.92 30.52 -34.74
CA LEU A 25 7.69 31.43 -33.89
C LEU A 25 7.54 31.10 -32.39
N PHE A 26 6.39 30.58 -31.95
CA PHE A 26 6.15 30.13 -30.58
C PHE A 26 6.52 28.66 -30.32
N GLY A 27 6.95 27.90 -31.34
CA GLY A 27 7.33 26.49 -31.25
C GLY A 27 8.75 26.22 -30.73
N SER A 28 9.41 27.21 -30.13
CA SER A 28 10.66 26.96 -29.39
C SER A 28 10.29 26.55 -27.97
N ILE A 29 10.01 25.26 -27.74
CA ILE A 29 9.91 24.74 -26.38
C ILE A 29 11.32 24.82 -25.79
N LEU A 30 11.63 25.91 -25.10
CA LEU A 30 12.80 25.94 -24.23
C LEU A 30 12.57 24.87 -23.18
N ALA A 31 13.45 23.88 -23.12
CA ALA A 31 13.43 22.87 -22.07
C ALA A 31 13.54 23.58 -20.73
N GLU A 32 12.51 23.45 -19.89
CA GLU A 32 12.50 24.06 -18.57
C GLU A 32 12.96 23.02 -17.54
N PRO A 33 13.92 23.35 -16.67
CA PRO A 33 14.34 22.44 -15.63
C PRO A 33 13.16 22.12 -14.70
N VAL A 34 13.18 20.91 -14.17
CA VAL A 34 12.23 20.50 -13.12
C VAL A 34 12.85 20.64 -11.76
N GLN A 35 12.05 20.97 -10.75
CA GLN A 35 12.51 21.20 -9.38
C GLN A 35 11.55 20.61 -8.37
N TYR A 36 12.08 20.03 -7.29
CA TYR A 36 11.32 19.57 -6.12
C TYR A 36 12.03 20.00 -4.85
N CYS A 37 11.28 20.58 -3.91
CA CYS A 37 11.79 21.02 -2.63
C CYS A 37 10.91 20.52 -1.47
N LYS A 38 11.59 20.24 -0.36
CA LYS A 38 11.03 20.09 0.97
C LYS A 38 11.64 21.18 1.85
N TYR A 39 10.78 21.95 2.50
CA TYR A 39 11.16 23.01 3.43
C TYR A 39 10.83 22.53 4.85
N GLY A 40 11.61 21.58 5.33
CA GLY A 40 11.40 20.92 6.62
C GLY A 40 12.19 21.54 7.76
N TYR A 41 13.15 22.42 7.46
CA TYR A 41 14.00 23.01 8.47
C TYR A 41 13.23 24.03 9.32
N LYS A 42 13.19 23.80 10.64
CA LYS A 42 12.52 24.67 11.64
C LYS A 42 13.48 25.17 12.72
N GLY A 43 14.77 25.28 12.42
CA GLY A 43 15.76 25.68 13.42
C GLY A 43 16.12 24.57 14.40
N LYS A 44 16.25 24.91 15.69
CA LYS A 44 16.59 23.97 16.80
C LYS A 44 15.38 23.27 17.43
N GLU A 45 14.21 23.33 16.80
CA GLU A 45 13.01 22.63 17.32
C GLU A 45 13.16 21.11 17.20
N GLU A 46 12.67 20.37 18.19
CA GLU A 46 12.78 18.89 18.28
C GLU A 46 11.99 18.11 17.19
N ASP A 47 11.19 18.80 16.37
CA ASP A 47 10.34 18.22 15.30
C ASP A 47 10.70 18.76 13.89
N GLY A 48 12.00 18.79 13.56
CA GLY A 48 12.49 19.08 12.22
C GLY A 48 12.06 18.03 11.18
N ASP A 49 11.86 18.45 9.93
CA ASP A 49 11.65 17.55 8.78
C ASP A 49 12.77 17.77 7.75
N VAL A 50 12.86 16.90 6.75
CA VAL A 50 13.92 16.97 5.74
C VAL A 50 13.88 18.30 5.00
N ASP A 51 15.03 18.95 4.87
CA ASP A 51 15.18 20.18 4.10
C ASP A 51 16.16 19.98 2.95
N PHE A 52 15.60 19.87 1.75
CA PHE A 52 16.37 19.72 0.54
C PHE A 52 15.61 20.27 -0.66
N CYS A 53 16.36 20.72 -1.66
CA CYS A 53 15.85 20.95 -3.00
C CYS A 53 16.66 20.14 -4.00
N MET A 54 16.03 19.79 -5.10
CA MET A 54 16.71 19.24 -6.27
C MET A 54 16.17 19.90 -7.54
N ALA A 55 17.03 20.07 -8.55
CA ALA A 55 16.61 20.43 -9.89
C ALA A 55 17.29 19.56 -10.95
N VAL A 56 16.54 19.19 -12.00
CA VAL A 56 17.00 18.26 -13.05
C VAL A 56 16.77 18.83 -14.44
N SER A 57 17.74 18.61 -15.32
CA SER A 57 17.66 18.86 -16.75
C SER A 57 18.13 17.64 -17.54
N MET A 58 17.39 17.27 -18.59
CA MET A 58 17.76 16.19 -19.51
C MET A 58 18.32 16.77 -20.80
N HIS A 59 19.32 16.11 -21.37
CA HIS A 59 19.93 16.52 -22.63
C HIS A 59 20.13 15.32 -23.57
N GLU A 60 19.70 15.47 -24.82
CA GLU A 60 19.96 14.48 -25.86
C GLU A 60 21.37 14.66 -26.43
N ASN A 61 22.27 13.75 -26.04
CA ASN A 61 23.64 13.75 -26.53
C ASN A 61 23.72 12.99 -27.85
N ARG A 62 23.84 13.75 -28.95
CA ARG A 62 23.87 13.19 -30.32
C ARG A 62 25.13 12.37 -30.60
N SER A 63 26.24 12.64 -29.91
CA SER A 63 27.50 11.90 -30.11
C SER A 63 27.43 10.49 -29.55
N SER A 64 26.81 10.31 -28.38
CA SER A 64 26.60 8.99 -27.74
C SER A 64 25.28 8.33 -28.13
N ASN A 65 24.38 9.07 -28.78
CA ASN A 65 22.99 8.66 -29.04
C ASN A 65 22.27 8.22 -27.75
N ALA A 66 22.50 8.99 -26.68
CA ALA A 66 22.00 8.72 -25.33
C ALA A 66 21.53 10.02 -24.66
N TYR A 67 20.99 9.90 -23.44
CA TYR A 67 20.46 11.03 -22.69
C TYR A 67 21.29 11.29 -21.44
N ASP A 68 21.82 12.50 -21.31
CA ASP A 68 22.55 12.96 -20.15
C ASP A 68 21.59 13.65 -19.17
N MET A 69 21.82 13.45 -17.87
CA MET A 69 21.02 14.05 -16.79
C MET A 69 21.91 14.95 -15.95
N TYR A 70 21.57 16.24 -15.89
CA TYR A 70 22.21 17.22 -15.02
C TYR A 70 21.33 17.44 -13.81
N LEU A 71 21.92 17.36 -12.61
CA LEU A 71 21.22 17.47 -11.35
C LEU A 71 21.94 18.47 -10.44
N SER A 72 21.19 19.39 -9.86
CA SER A 72 21.60 20.15 -8.68
C SER A 72 20.79 19.72 -7.47
N MET A 73 21.41 19.76 -6.31
CA MET A 73 20.80 19.42 -5.03
C MET A 73 21.33 20.36 -3.95
N THR A 74 20.43 20.85 -3.11
CA THR A 74 20.79 21.55 -1.88
C THR A 74 20.28 20.78 -0.68
N VAL A 75 21.07 20.73 0.39
CA VAL A 75 20.67 20.11 1.65
C VAL A 75 20.96 21.07 2.79
N THR A 76 19.91 21.50 3.49
CA THR A 76 20.03 22.41 4.64
C THR A 76 20.12 21.60 5.93
N ARG A 77 21.06 21.96 6.82
CA ARG A 77 21.22 21.36 8.14
C ARG A 77 21.78 22.34 9.17
N ALA A 78 21.41 22.17 10.43
CA ALA A 78 21.97 22.92 11.56
C ALA A 78 23.01 22.14 12.37
N SER A 79 23.23 20.87 12.00
CA SER A 79 24.10 19.93 12.68
C SER A 79 25.06 19.30 11.66
N ASP A 80 26.19 18.81 12.13
CA ASP A 80 27.14 17.95 11.42
C ASP A 80 26.68 16.48 11.32
N LEU A 81 25.68 16.13 12.12
CA LEU A 81 25.08 14.80 12.12
C LEU A 81 24.23 14.53 10.88
N GLY A 82 24.19 13.25 10.52
CA GLY A 82 23.19 12.73 9.60
C GLY A 82 23.53 12.85 8.11
N TRP A 83 22.58 12.41 7.30
CA TRP A 83 22.68 12.33 5.85
C TRP A 83 21.32 12.55 5.20
N THR A 84 21.33 13.08 3.97
CA THR A 84 20.14 13.25 3.13
C THR A 84 20.39 12.62 1.78
N ALA A 85 19.40 11.93 1.24
CA ALA A 85 19.49 11.21 -0.02
C ALA A 85 18.28 11.44 -0.91
N ILE A 86 18.55 11.42 -2.21
CA ILE A 86 17.53 11.26 -3.26
C ILE A 86 17.92 10.08 -4.15
N GLY A 87 16.95 9.46 -4.80
CA GLY A 87 17.22 8.38 -5.73
C GLY A 87 16.13 8.20 -6.79
N THR A 88 16.52 7.67 -7.94
CA THR A 88 15.60 7.40 -9.05
C THR A 88 14.79 6.12 -8.84
N GLY A 89 13.54 6.08 -9.28
CA GLY A 89 12.64 4.95 -9.11
C GLY A 89 11.72 5.08 -7.89
N SER A 90 10.86 4.08 -7.68
CA SER A 90 9.86 4.07 -6.59
C SER A 90 10.29 3.28 -5.36
N VAL A 91 11.42 2.58 -5.41
CA VAL A 91 11.98 1.81 -4.29
C VAL A 91 13.50 1.93 -4.26
N MET A 92 14.08 1.70 -3.08
CA MET A 92 15.54 1.73 -2.84
C MET A 92 16.33 0.72 -3.68
N ALA A 93 15.76 -0.47 -3.90
CA ALA A 93 16.41 -1.54 -4.66
C ALA A 93 16.54 -1.19 -6.15
N GLY A 94 17.77 -1.11 -6.65
CA GLY A 94 18.13 -0.75 -8.02
C GLY A 94 18.02 0.74 -8.34
N SER A 95 17.80 1.58 -7.32
CA SER A 95 17.81 3.04 -7.45
C SER A 95 19.25 3.54 -7.67
N LEU A 96 19.40 4.57 -8.51
CA LEU A 96 20.60 5.42 -8.52
C LEU A 96 20.41 6.47 -7.43
N MET A 97 21.15 6.34 -6.33
CA MET A 97 21.02 7.21 -5.16
C MET A 97 22.20 8.18 -5.05
N THR A 98 21.90 9.42 -4.74
CA THR A 98 22.86 10.45 -4.35
C THR A 98 22.65 10.73 -2.87
N ILE A 99 23.68 10.50 -2.06
CA ILE A 99 23.65 10.67 -0.60
C ILE A 99 24.65 11.75 -0.22
N VAL A 100 24.22 12.73 0.57
CA VAL A 100 25.01 13.89 0.99
C VAL A 100 25.11 13.94 2.50
N TYR A 101 26.34 14.03 3.00
CA TYR A 101 26.69 14.19 4.41
C TYR A 101 28.06 14.84 4.57
N GLY A 102 28.40 15.24 5.78
CA GLY A 102 29.67 15.87 6.10
C GLY A 102 29.52 16.94 7.15
N GLU A 103 30.67 17.44 7.60
CA GLU A 103 30.76 18.44 8.65
C GLU A 103 31.19 19.78 8.06
N PRO A 104 30.33 20.83 8.10
CA PRO A 104 30.59 22.10 7.42
C PRO A 104 31.75 22.91 8.02
N LEU A 105 32.10 22.69 9.29
CA LEU A 105 33.10 23.48 10.02
C LEU A 105 34.54 22.94 9.91
N THR A 106 34.73 21.76 9.30
CA THR A 106 36.06 21.18 9.09
C THR A 106 36.86 21.85 7.97
N GLY A 107 36.19 22.60 7.10
CA GLY A 107 36.76 23.16 5.87
C GLY A 107 36.81 22.18 4.69
N GLU A 108 36.44 20.92 4.92
CA GLU A 108 36.29 19.91 3.87
C GLU A 108 34.94 20.05 3.15
N PRO A 109 34.87 19.74 1.84
CA PRO A 109 33.61 19.76 1.10
C PRO A 109 32.64 18.67 1.63
N PRO A 110 31.32 18.80 1.39
CA PRO A 110 30.38 17.73 1.70
C PRO A 110 30.73 16.47 0.91
N VAL A 111 30.63 15.32 1.57
CA VAL A 111 30.78 14.02 0.91
C VAL A 111 29.53 13.75 0.10
N VAL A 112 29.73 13.53 -1.20
CA VAL A 112 28.68 13.12 -2.14
C VAL A 112 28.93 11.69 -2.56
N SER A 113 28.11 10.77 -2.04
CA SER A 113 28.23 9.34 -2.32
C SER A 113 27.17 8.89 -3.29
N ILE A 114 27.60 8.29 -4.40
CA ILE A 114 26.70 7.71 -5.42
C ILE A 114 26.57 6.21 -5.16
N ARG A 115 25.38 5.76 -4.75
CA ARG A 115 25.16 4.39 -4.28
C ARG A 115 24.01 3.69 -4.99
N THR A 116 24.02 2.36 -4.91
CA THR A 116 22.87 1.52 -5.24
C THR A 116 22.74 0.35 -4.24
N ALA A 117 21.59 -0.31 -4.23
CA ALA A 117 21.31 -1.46 -3.36
C ALA A 117 20.51 -2.52 -4.12
N ALA A 118 20.69 -3.81 -3.83
CA ALA A 118 19.91 -4.87 -4.46
C ALA A 118 18.57 -5.14 -3.74
N ALA A 119 18.43 -4.71 -2.49
CA ALA A 119 17.25 -4.88 -1.64
C ALA A 119 17.26 -3.83 -0.51
N HIS A 120 16.48 -4.06 0.56
CA HIS A 120 16.47 -3.23 1.77
C HIS A 120 17.67 -3.51 2.69
N HIS A 121 18.88 -3.25 2.20
CA HIS A 121 20.11 -3.27 2.97
C HIS A 121 20.92 -2.00 2.65
N GLN A 122 21.98 -1.75 3.42
CA GLN A 122 22.84 -0.60 3.22
C GLN A 122 23.30 -0.46 1.76
N PRO A 123 23.03 0.68 1.09
CA PRO A 123 23.55 0.95 -0.23
C PRO A 123 25.07 0.99 -0.23
N LYS A 124 25.65 0.50 -1.31
CA LYS A 124 27.10 0.56 -1.57
C LYS A 124 27.40 1.49 -2.74
N PRO A 125 28.60 2.09 -2.78
CA PRO A 125 29.08 2.82 -3.95
C PRO A 125 28.91 2.01 -5.23
N ILE A 126 28.50 2.69 -6.30
CA ILE A 126 28.25 2.05 -7.59
C ILE A 126 29.56 1.54 -8.20
N THR A 127 29.52 0.34 -8.80
CA THR A 127 30.61 -0.14 -9.69
C THR A 127 30.28 0.11 -11.16
N GLN A 128 31.29 0.06 -12.02
CA GLN A 128 31.12 0.27 -13.46
C GLN A 128 30.15 -0.75 -14.10
N GLU A 129 30.16 -1.99 -13.62
CA GLU A 129 29.26 -3.05 -14.07
C GLU A 129 27.81 -2.78 -13.66
N GLN A 130 27.60 -2.22 -12.47
CA GLN A 130 26.28 -1.87 -11.96
C GLN A 130 25.71 -0.64 -12.65
N ALA A 131 26.56 0.28 -13.12
CA ALA A 131 26.11 1.48 -13.83
C ALA A 131 25.57 1.18 -15.24
N GLY A 132 25.84 -0.01 -15.80
CA GLY A 132 25.24 -0.48 -17.06
C GLY A 132 25.56 0.38 -18.28
N GLY A 133 26.64 1.16 -18.23
CA GLY A 133 27.04 2.11 -19.27
C GLY A 133 26.73 3.58 -18.95
N ALA A 134 25.99 3.87 -17.89
CA ALA A 134 25.90 5.23 -17.36
C ALA A 134 27.20 5.61 -16.62
N ASP A 135 27.56 6.89 -16.65
CA ASP A 135 28.72 7.43 -15.93
C ASP A 135 28.31 8.66 -15.10
N VAL A 136 28.46 8.58 -13.77
CA VAL A 136 28.01 9.62 -12.84
C VAL A 136 29.22 10.35 -12.28
N ARG A 137 29.24 11.68 -12.45
CA ARG A 137 30.33 12.54 -11.99
C ARG A 137 29.79 13.68 -11.14
N VAL A 138 30.41 13.87 -9.97
CA VAL A 138 30.20 15.05 -9.14
C VAL A 138 30.97 16.21 -9.76
N LEU A 139 30.26 17.30 -10.06
CA LEU A 139 30.80 18.51 -10.66
C LEU A 139 31.19 19.53 -9.59
N GLN A 140 30.37 19.64 -8.53
CA GLN A 140 30.57 20.57 -7.43
C GLN A 140 29.99 19.99 -6.15
N ALA A 141 30.67 20.22 -5.04
CA ALA A 141 30.23 19.89 -3.70
C ALA A 141 30.85 20.93 -2.75
N GLU A 142 30.04 21.84 -2.22
CA GLU A 142 30.54 22.90 -1.34
C GLU A 142 29.55 23.22 -0.22
N TRP A 143 30.07 23.70 0.90
CA TRP A 143 29.26 24.22 2.00
C TRP A 143 29.09 25.73 1.88
N ARG A 144 27.87 26.19 2.13
CA ARG A 144 27.56 27.60 2.37
C ARG A 144 26.88 27.75 3.73
N ALA A 145 27.04 28.90 4.36
CA ALA A 145 26.33 29.23 5.59
C ALA A 145 25.09 30.07 5.30
N ILE A 146 24.08 29.96 6.17
CA ILE A 146 22.87 30.79 6.17
C ILE A 146 22.81 31.60 7.47
N ASN A 147 22.49 32.88 7.34
CA ASN A 147 22.13 33.78 8.44
C ASN A 147 20.70 33.52 8.94
N GLU A 148 20.33 34.09 10.10
CA GLU A 148 18.97 33.97 10.65
C GLU A 148 17.88 34.53 9.73
N ASP A 149 18.21 35.49 8.87
CA ASP A 149 17.31 36.08 7.88
C ASP A 149 17.17 35.24 6.59
N GLY A 150 17.81 34.07 6.52
CA GLY A 150 17.80 33.19 5.36
C GLY A 150 18.79 33.58 4.26
N THR A 151 19.61 34.62 4.45
CA THR A 151 20.60 35.04 3.45
C THR A 151 21.88 34.21 3.54
N LEU A 152 22.47 33.91 2.37
CA LEU A 152 23.75 33.21 2.28
C LEU A 152 24.89 34.08 2.79
N THR A 153 25.78 33.48 3.58
CA THR A 153 26.92 34.14 4.22
C THR A 153 28.18 33.27 4.18
N THR A 154 29.30 33.82 4.66
CA THR A 154 30.56 33.09 4.84
C THR A 154 30.45 32.10 6.00
N LEU A 155 31.05 30.92 5.85
CA LEU A 155 31.09 29.88 6.90
C LEU A 155 31.62 30.47 8.23
N SER A 156 30.81 30.35 9.28
CA SER A 156 31.13 30.79 10.64
C SER A 156 30.53 29.82 11.64
N SER A 157 31.20 29.60 12.77
CA SER A 157 30.65 28.81 13.89
C SER A 157 29.41 29.45 14.53
N SER A 158 29.14 30.73 14.24
CA SER A 158 27.94 31.46 14.66
C SER A 158 26.78 31.39 13.66
N SER A 159 26.94 30.67 12.54
CA SER A 159 25.90 30.55 11.52
C SER A 159 24.70 29.74 12.02
N TYR A 160 23.51 30.14 11.58
CA TYR A 160 22.25 29.51 12.00
C TYR A 160 22.07 28.12 11.39
N ALA A 161 22.40 27.99 10.11
CA ALA A 161 22.36 26.74 9.36
C ALA A 161 23.44 26.72 8.28
N TYR A 162 23.67 25.54 7.70
CA TYR A 162 24.57 25.29 6.59
C TYR A 162 23.81 24.62 5.44
N VAL A 163 24.18 24.95 4.21
CA VAL A 163 23.66 24.34 2.98
C VAL A 163 24.80 23.64 2.27
N ALA A 164 24.65 22.35 2.02
CA ALA A 164 25.48 21.67 1.03
C ALA A 164 24.91 21.95 -0.36
N GLU A 165 25.69 22.58 -1.23
CA GLU A 165 25.37 22.74 -2.65
C GLU A 165 26.11 21.66 -3.44
N VAL A 166 25.35 20.81 -4.14
CA VAL A 166 25.86 19.68 -4.89
C VAL A 166 25.36 19.75 -6.33
N SER A 167 26.27 19.58 -7.28
CA SER A 167 25.95 19.47 -8.70
C SER A 167 26.59 18.22 -9.27
N LEU A 168 25.85 17.48 -10.09
CA LEU A 168 26.34 16.27 -10.74
C LEU A 168 25.79 16.12 -12.16
N VAL A 169 26.50 15.31 -12.94
CA VAL A 169 26.07 14.87 -14.27
C VAL A 169 26.09 13.35 -14.33
N CYS A 170 25.05 12.77 -14.92
CA CYS A 170 24.96 11.36 -15.26
C CYS A 170 24.94 11.25 -16.79
N TYR A 171 26.06 10.87 -17.38
CA TYR A 171 26.19 10.65 -18.82
C TYR A 171 25.52 9.34 -19.22
N SER A 172 24.84 9.35 -20.36
CA SER A 172 24.08 8.19 -20.86
C SER A 172 23.18 7.57 -19.79
N CYS A 173 22.53 8.40 -18.98
CA CYS A 173 21.79 7.99 -17.80
C CYS A 173 20.63 7.04 -18.12
N ASN A 174 20.12 7.10 -19.36
CA ASN A 174 19.11 6.18 -19.88
C ASN A 174 19.58 4.72 -20.00
N LEU A 175 20.89 4.46 -19.87
CA LEU A 175 21.49 3.13 -19.82
C LEU A 175 21.51 2.52 -18.42
N TRP A 176 21.17 3.30 -17.37
CA TRP A 176 21.09 2.79 -16.01
C TRP A 176 20.19 1.54 -15.95
N PRO A 177 20.70 0.40 -15.45
CA PRO A 177 20.01 -0.87 -15.57
C PRO A 177 18.84 -0.88 -14.59
N ALA A 178 17.62 -0.97 -15.13
CA ALA A 178 16.41 -1.23 -14.35
C ALA A 178 16.37 -2.70 -13.88
N LYS A 179 17.30 -3.10 -13.01
CA LYS A 179 17.35 -4.43 -12.39
C LYS A 179 16.80 -4.35 -10.98
N GLY A 180 15.59 -4.89 -10.81
CA GLY A 180 14.90 -4.91 -9.53
C GLY A 180 13.41 -4.66 -9.71
N SER A 181 12.61 -5.23 -8.82
CA SER A 181 11.15 -5.25 -8.94
C SER A 181 10.45 -3.93 -8.57
N GLY A 182 11.21 -2.82 -8.53
CA GLY A 182 10.76 -1.43 -8.42
C GLY A 182 11.76 -0.38 -8.95
N SER A 183 12.86 -0.80 -9.57
CA SER A 183 13.74 0.11 -10.30
C SER A 183 13.05 0.54 -11.60
N SER A 184 12.90 1.83 -11.84
CA SER A 184 12.38 2.36 -13.11
C SER A 184 13.54 2.67 -14.04
N LYS A 185 13.40 2.35 -15.33
CA LYS A 185 14.34 2.84 -16.34
C LYS A 185 14.33 4.38 -16.31
N ILE A 186 15.50 4.99 -16.22
CA ILE A 186 15.63 6.44 -16.31
C ILE A 186 15.30 6.83 -17.75
N SER A 187 14.14 7.45 -17.96
CA SER A 187 13.65 7.81 -19.29
C SER A 187 13.51 9.32 -19.40
N ALA A 188 14.25 9.91 -20.34
CA ALA A 188 14.23 11.34 -20.59
C ALA A 188 12.85 11.87 -21.04
N THR A 189 12.02 11.00 -21.60
CA THR A 189 10.68 11.33 -22.13
C THR A 189 9.54 10.95 -21.17
N ALA A 190 9.84 10.52 -19.94
CA ALA A 190 8.80 10.20 -18.97
C ALA A 190 8.15 11.47 -18.41
N THR A 191 6.82 11.53 -18.43
CA THR A 191 6.02 12.64 -17.88
C THR A 191 5.77 12.54 -16.37
N SER A 192 6.06 11.37 -15.79
CA SER A 192 5.84 11.06 -14.38
C SER A 192 6.77 9.93 -13.92
N LEU A 193 8.08 10.18 -13.87
CA LEU A 193 9.06 9.23 -13.36
C LEU A 193 9.10 9.28 -11.82
N PRO A 194 8.91 8.15 -11.10
CA PRO A 194 9.01 8.15 -9.64
C PRO A 194 10.46 8.35 -9.20
N TRP A 195 10.62 9.11 -8.12
CA TRP A 195 11.85 9.33 -7.37
C TRP A 195 11.55 9.18 -5.89
N ILE A 196 12.56 8.82 -5.12
CA ILE A 196 12.49 8.68 -3.67
C ILE A 196 13.44 9.67 -3.00
N TRP A 197 13.12 10.03 -1.77
CA TRP A 197 14.02 10.73 -0.88
C TRP A 197 14.03 10.03 0.47
N ALA A 198 15.15 10.14 1.19
CA ALA A 198 15.32 9.62 2.53
C ALA A 198 16.33 10.45 3.30
N TRP A 199 16.25 10.44 4.63
CA TRP A 199 17.21 11.15 5.47
C TRP A 199 17.30 10.55 6.87
N ASN A 200 18.38 10.90 7.56
CA ASN A 200 18.63 10.61 8.96
C ASN A 200 19.35 11.81 9.56
N GLU A 201 18.88 12.34 10.69
CA GLU A 201 19.48 13.50 11.35
C GLU A 201 20.35 13.15 12.58
N ASP A 202 20.28 11.91 13.04
CA ASP A 202 20.79 11.49 14.36
C ASP A 202 22.17 10.82 14.29
N GLN A 203 22.62 10.43 13.10
CA GLN A 203 23.82 9.62 12.95
C GLN A 203 25.10 10.47 12.97
N GLU A 204 26.00 10.17 13.92
CA GLU A 204 27.40 10.60 13.84
C GLU A 204 28.17 9.73 12.83
N ILE A 205 28.84 10.37 11.86
CA ILE A 205 29.60 9.68 10.80
C ILE A 205 31.08 9.86 11.08
N SER A 206 31.68 8.89 11.76
CA SER A 206 33.07 8.96 12.24
C SER A 206 34.14 9.00 11.14
N ALA A 207 33.83 8.52 9.94
CA ALA A 207 34.74 8.52 8.80
C ALA A 207 34.01 9.09 7.57
N LEU A 208 34.35 10.32 7.20
CA LEU A 208 33.83 11.01 6.03
C LEU A 208 34.48 10.46 4.75
N SER A 209 34.07 9.26 4.35
CA SER A 209 34.44 8.63 3.07
C SER A 209 33.21 8.34 2.25
N ASP A 210 33.33 8.19 0.93
CA ASP A 210 32.21 7.86 0.04
C ASP A 210 31.53 6.52 0.37
N ASP A 211 32.20 5.57 1.03
CA ASP A 211 31.65 4.29 1.50
C ASP A 211 31.36 4.24 3.01
N ALA A 212 31.15 5.40 3.66
CA ALA A 212 30.81 5.42 5.08
C ALA A 212 29.59 4.54 5.41
N HIS A 213 29.62 3.91 6.58
CA HIS A 213 28.45 3.16 7.08
C HIS A 213 27.32 4.11 7.44
N LEU A 214 26.12 3.86 6.91
CA LEU A 214 24.95 4.71 7.14
C LEU A 214 23.84 3.91 7.82
N ASN A 215 23.42 4.38 8.99
CA ASN A 215 22.24 3.91 9.69
C ASN A 215 21.00 4.19 8.83
N GLY A 216 20.00 3.31 8.93
CA GLY A 216 18.75 3.47 8.17
C GLY A 216 18.06 4.80 8.47
N HIS A 217 17.38 5.35 7.48
CA HIS A 217 16.42 6.43 7.69
C HIS A 217 15.33 5.99 8.68
N ARG A 218 14.64 6.94 9.34
CA ARG A 218 13.56 6.55 10.28
C ARG A 218 12.48 5.74 9.56
N HIS A 219 11.83 4.83 10.28
CA HIS A 219 10.91 3.85 9.67
C HIS A 219 9.58 4.46 9.18
N ARG A 220 9.18 5.64 9.67
CA ARG A 220 7.89 6.27 9.30
C ARG A 220 8.01 6.96 7.94
N ARG A 221 7.13 6.59 6.98
CA ARG A 221 6.94 7.32 5.70
C ARG A 221 6.38 8.71 5.99
N GLY A 222 6.85 9.75 5.30
CA GLY A 222 6.42 11.13 5.53
C GLY A 222 7.31 11.83 6.55
N ASN A 223 6.73 12.34 7.66
CA ASN A 223 7.37 13.17 8.69
C ASN A 223 8.56 12.52 9.42
N GLY A 224 9.66 12.20 8.73
CA GLY A 224 10.92 11.93 9.42
C GLY A 224 11.80 10.81 8.88
N GLY A 225 11.51 10.20 7.73
CA GLY A 225 12.42 9.14 7.24
C GLY A 225 12.57 9.06 5.74
N TRP A 226 11.47 8.99 5.00
CA TRP A 226 11.52 8.76 3.56
C TRP A 226 10.19 9.06 2.88
N GLY A 227 10.24 9.29 1.56
CA GLY A 227 9.07 9.54 0.74
C GLY A 227 9.33 9.32 -0.75
N GLU A 228 8.30 9.57 -1.54
CA GLU A 228 8.31 9.45 -3.01
C GLU A 228 7.74 10.74 -3.60
N PHE A 229 8.24 11.11 -4.77
CA PHE A 229 7.76 12.21 -5.59
C PHE A 229 7.91 11.82 -7.07
N TYR A 230 7.27 12.58 -7.95
CA TYR A 230 7.21 12.30 -9.38
C TYR A 230 7.79 13.47 -10.16
N VAL A 231 8.56 13.14 -11.18
CA VAL A 231 9.32 14.10 -11.98
C VAL A 231 8.90 13.99 -13.44
N ASP A 232 8.50 15.11 -14.05
CA ASP A 232 8.24 15.24 -15.48
C ASP A 232 9.57 15.44 -16.21
N MET A 233 10.29 14.33 -16.45
CA MET A 233 11.57 14.35 -17.14
C MET A 233 11.44 14.98 -18.54
N ALA A 234 10.33 14.71 -19.23
CA ALA A 234 10.06 15.16 -20.59
C ALA A 234 10.04 16.70 -20.71
N ARG A 235 9.51 17.39 -19.69
CA ARG A 235 9.53 18.87 -19.62
C ARG A 235 10.94 19.46 -19.69
N SER A 236 11.90 18.75 -19.09
CA SER A 236 13.29 19.20 -18.98
C SER A 236 14.21 18.73 -20.10
N LEU A 237 13.66 18.03 -21.10
CA LEU A 237 14.45 17.45 -22.20
C LEU A 237 14.84 18.52 -23.23
N SER A 238 16.14 18.81 -23.29
CA SER A 238 16.75 19.68 -24.28
C SER A 238 17.38 18.86 -25.42
N THR A 239 17.07 19.27 -26.66
CA THR A 239 17.61 18.68 -27.90
C THR A 239 18.60 19.59 -28.62
N VAL A 240 19.00 20.67 -27.96
CA VAL A 240 20.04 21.59 -28.46
C VAL A 240 21.38 20.87 -28.57
N GLU A 241 22.29 21.37 -29.41
CA GLU A 241 23.54 20.66 -29.72
C GLU A 241 24.56 20.67 -28.56
N ASN A 242 24.63 21.76 -27.82
CA ASN A 242 25.54 21.90 -26.68
C ASN A 242 24.86 21.46 -25.37
N PRO A 243 25.61 20.87 -24.42
CA PRO A 243 25.04 20.52 -23.13
C PRO A 243 24.52 21.76 -22.38
N PRO A 244 23.35 21.67 -21.73
CA PRO A 244 22.83 22.78 -20.93
C PRO A 244 23.72 22.99 -19.69
N PRO A 245 23.71 24.20 -19.10
CA PRO A 245 24.28 24.39 -17.77
C PRO A 245 23.51 23.54 -16.74
N VAL A 246 24.16 23.24 -15.62
CA VAL A 246 23.50 22.60 -14.47
C VAL A 246 22.31 23.47 -14.03
N PRO A 247 21.12 22.91 -13.81
CA PRO A 247 19.93 23.68 -13.44
C PRO A 247 20.11 24.38 -12.09
N SER A 248 19.74 25.65 -12.01
CA SER A 248 19.69 26.38 -10.74
C SER A 248 18.38 26.13 -10.02
N ILE A 249 18.45 26.05 -8.68
CA ILE A 249 17.27 25.93 -7.82
C ILE A 249 16.68 27.32 -7.58
N GLN A 250 15.39 27.47 -7.88
CA GLN A 250 14.62 28.70 -7.67
C GLN A 250 14.16 28.79 -6.21
N PRO A 251 14.59 29.80 -5.45
CA PRO A 251 14.18 29.98 -4.06
C PRO A 251 12.66 30.15 -3.92
N GLY A 252 12.07 29.53 -2.90
CA GLY A 252 10.64 29.64 -2.60
C GLY A 252 9.71 28.85 -3.52
N VAL A 253 10.21 28.24 -4.60
CA VAL A 253 9.43 27.38 -5.49
C VAL A 253 9.50 25.95 -4.99
N ARG A 254 8.38 25.40 -4.52
CA ARG A 254 8.36 24.04 -3.99
C ARG A 254 8.41 22.97 -5.09
N THR A 255 7.65 23.15 -6.15
CA THR A 255 7.51 22.16 -7.23
C THR A 255 7.43 22.88 -8.58
N LEU A 256 8.29 22.49 -9.52
CA LEU A 256 8.27 22.91 -10.93
C LEU A 256 8.42 21.66 -11.79
N GLY A 257 7.38 21.27 -12.54
CA GLY A 257 7.40 20.00 -13.28
C GLY A 257 7.59 18.75 -12.40
N THR A 258 7.26 18.86 -11.11
CA THR A 258 7.30 17.75 -10.15
C THR A 258 6.02 17.74 -9.31
N SER A 259 5.74 16.62 -8.63
CA SER A 259 4.52 16.43 -7.84
C SER A 259 4.71 15.37 -6.76
N ASP A 260 4.00 15.49 -5.63
CA ASP A 260 3.96 14.44 -4.59
C ASP A 260 3.11 13.21 -5.03
N THR A 261 2.29 13.37 -6.06
CA THR A 261 1.44 12.31 -6.63
C THR A 261 1.74 12.11 -8.11
N PRO A 262 1.53 10.90 -8.68
CA PRO A 262 1.77 10.65 -10.10
C PRO A 262 1.04 11.66 -10.99
N THR A 263 1.76 12.29 -11.91
CA THR A 263 1.23 13.35 -12.80
C THR A 263 0.51 12.80 -14.03
N ASP A 264 0.71 11.52 -14.36
CA ASP A 264 0.04 10.88 -15.49
C ASP A 264 -1.48 10.78 -15.25
N ARG A 265 -2.23 11.67 -15.91
CA ARG A 265 -3.70 11.64 -16.00
C ARG A 265 -4.24 10.47 -16.83
N SER A 266 -3.48 9.38 -17.00
CA SER A 266 -4.07 8.10 -17.39
C SER A 266 -4.53 7.39 -16.12
N LYS A 267 -5.72 7.78 -15.62
CA LYS A 267 -6.45 6.97 -14.65
C LYS A 267 -6.77 5.60 -15.28
N LYS A 268 -5.82 4.66 -15.26
CA LYS A 268 -6.19 3.32 -14.83
C LYS A 268 -6.38 3.47 -13.34
N SER A 269 -7.65 3.55 -12.91
CA SER A 269 -7.98 3.58 -11.50
C SER A 269 -7.12 2.56 -10.75
N THR A 270 -6.38 3.04 -9.75
CA THR A 270 -5.64 2.25 -8.75
C THR A 270 -6.55 1.33 -7.91
N LEU A 271 -7.82 1.20 -8.29
CA LEU A 271 -8.79 0.26 -7.75
C LEU A 271 -8.28 -1.19 -7.79
N PHE A 272 -7.36 -1.51 -8.71
CA PHE A 272 -6.82 -2.87 -8.89
C PHE A 272 -5.33 -3.02 -8.57
N SER A 273 -4.76 -2.15 -7.74
CA SER A 273 -3.42 -2.44 -7.19
C SER A 273 -3.50 -3.72 -6.34
N ARG A 274 -2.45 -4.55 -6.35
CA ARG A 274 -2.42 -5.80 -5.54
C ARG A 274 -2.70 -5.51 -4.05
N GLY A 275 -2.21 -4.39 -3.53
CA GLY A 275 -2.47 -3.93 -2.17
C GLY A 275 -3.93 -3.54 -1.94
N THR A 276 -4.55 -2.83 -2.90
CA THR A 276 -5.97 -2.46 -2.85
C THR A 276 -6.85 -3.71 -2.86
N ILE A 277 -6.54 -4.69 -3.73
CA ILE A 277 -7.29 -5.95 -3.82
C ILE A 277 -7.12 -6.78 -2.55
N HIS A 278 -5.89 -6.92 -2.04
CA HIS A 278 -5.60 -7.59 -0.77
C HIS A 278 -6.40 -6.97 0.38
N GLY A 279 -6.31 -5.64 0.54
CA GLY A 279 -7.02 -4.90 1.58
C GLY A 279 -8.54 -5.02 1.44
N PHE A 280 -9.07 -4.92 0.22
CA PHE A 280 -10.50 -5.08 -0.04
C PHE A 280 -11.02 -6.48 0.30
N LEU A 281 -10.33 -7.53 -0.15
CA LEU A 281 -10.70 -8.92 0.16
C LEU A 281 -10.65 -9.20 1.66
N MET A 282 -9.59 -8.75 2.34
CA MET A 282 -9.43 -8.93 3.79
C MET A 282 -10.46 -8.13 4.58
N GLY A 283 -10.72 -6.88 4.18
CA GLY A 283 -11.72 -6.02 4.80
C GLY A 283 -13.12 -6.61 4.66
N MET A 284 -13.52 -7.03 3.45
CA MET A 284 -14.81 -7.68 3.24
C MET A 284 -14.97 -8.97 4.03
N ALA A 285 -13.93 -9.82 4.07
CA ALA A 285 -13.98 -11.07 4.83
C ALA A 285 -14.17 -10.82 6.33
N PHE A 286 -13.33 -9.99 6.96
CA PHE A 286 -13.30 -9.83 8.42
C PHE A 286 -14.30 -8.80 8.97
N LEU A 287 -14.66 -7.77 8.21
CA LEU A 287 -15.62 -6.75 8.67
C LEU A 287 -17.06 -7.10 8.34
N VAL A 288 -17.31 -7.92 7.30
CA VAL A 288 -18.68 -8.17 6.80
C VAL A 288 -19.02 -9.65 6.79
N ILE A 289 -18.31 -10.46 6.00
CA ILE A 289 -18.78 -11.82 5.69
C ILE A 289 -18.65 -12.76 6.90
N PHE A 290 -17.53 -12.76 7.63
CA PHE A 290 -17.39 -13.57 8.85
C PHE A 290 -18.41 -13.19 9.95
N PRO A 291 -18.61 -11.90 10.29
CA PRO A 291 -19.68 -11.48 11.20
C PRO A 291 -21.07 -11.94 10.76
N LEU A 292 -21.41 -11.84 9.46
CA LEU A 292 -22.66 -12.35 8.92
C LEU A 292 -22.82 -13.86 9.16
N GLY A 293 -21.74 -14.64 9.04
CA GLY A 293 -21.74 -16.07 9.36
C GLY A 293 -22.05 -16.34 10.84
N VAL A 294 -21.59 -15.48 11.75
CA VAL A 294 -21.94 -15.55 13.18
C VAL A 294 -23.40 -15.20 13.42
N LEU A 295 -23.90 -14.14 12.77
CA LEU A 295 -25.31 -13.74 12.83
C LEU A 295 -26.23 -14.85 12.30
N ALA A 296 -25.86 -15.49 11.19
CA ALA A 296 -26.62 -16.61 10.64
C ALA A 296 -26.81 -17.74 11.66
N MET A 297 -25.77 -18.09 12.43
CA MET A 297 -25.85 -19.07 13.53
C MET A 297 -26.73 -18.63 14.69
N ARG A 298 -26.88 -17.31 14.89
CA ARG A 298 -27.69 -16.74 15.98
C ARG A 298 -29.12 -16.40 15.55
N SER A 299 -29.47 -16.59 14.28
CA SER A 299 -30.80 -16.30 13.73
C SER A 299 -31.89 -17.29 14.17
N GLN A 300 -31.53 -18.44 14.75
CA GLN A 300 -32.47 -19.48 15.22
C GLN A 300 -33.40 -20.02 14.11
N SER A 301 -33.02 -19.89 12.84
CA SER A 301 -33.71 -20.54 11.72
C SER A 301 -33.32 -22.02 11.61
N SER A 302 -34.20 -22.89 11.11
CA SER A 302 -33.85 -24.28 10.75
C SER A 302 -32.75 -24.38 9.68
N LYS A 303 -32.56 -23.31 8.89
CA LYS A 303 -31.51 -23.21 7.85
C LYS A 303 -30.23 -22.54 8.37
N SER A 304 -30.15 -22.24 9.67
CA SER A 304 -29.07 -21.47 10.30
C SER A 304 -27.68 -22.08 10.04
N PHE A 305 -27.55 -23.41 10.18
CA PHE A 305 -26.31 -24.11 9.86
C PHE A 305 -25.92 -23.99 8.39
N LYS A 306 -26.89 -24.20 7.48
CA LYS A 306 -26.67 -24.11 6.03
C LYS A 306 -26.12 -22.74 5.65
N TYR A 307 -26.73 -21.68 6.16
CA TYR A 307 -26.24 -20.32 5.93
C TYR A 307 -24.86 -20.09 6.54
N HIS A 308 -24.61 -20.58 7.76
CA HIS A 308 -23.33 -20.42 8.41
C HIS A 308 -22.18 -21.01 7.61
N TRP A 309 -22.24 -22.29 7.24
CA TRP A 309 -21.10 -22.93 6.59
C TRP A 309 -20.85 -22.37 5.18
N ILE A 310 -21.91 -21.99 4.45
CA ILE A 310 -21.78 -21.34 3.13
C ILE A 310 -21.09 -19.98 3.26
N ILE A 311 -21.56 -19.13 4.18
CA ILE A 311 -20.98 -17.79 4.39
C ILE A 311 -19.53 -17.91 4.88
N GLN A 312 -19.24 -18.85 5.78
CA GLN A 312 -17.88 -19.12 6.28
C GLN A 312 -16.95 -19.62 5.17
N LEU A 313 -17.43 -20.45 4.25
CA LEU A 313 -16.66 -20.91 3.10
C LEU A 313 -16.32 -19.73 2.17
N ILE A 314 -17.28 -18.87 1.85
CA ILE A 314 -17.06 -17.68 1.02
C ILE A 314 -16.02 -16.75 1.68
N ALA A 315 -16.17 -16.46 2.97
CA ALA A 315 -15.21 -15.63 3.71
C ALA A 315 -13.80 -16.26 3.73
N SER A 316 -13.72 -17.59 3.87
CA SER A 316 -12.45 -18.32 3.86
C SER A 316 -11.77 -18.28 2.50
N LEU A 317 -12.53 -18.37 1.40
CA LEU A 317 -12.00 -18.22 0.05
C LEU A 317 -11.49 -16.80 -0.22
N CYS A 318 -12.23 -15.76 0.21
CA CYS A 318 -11.78 -14.38 0.15
C CYS A 318 -10.48 -14.17 0.95
N THR A 319 -10.42 -14.74 2.15
CA THR A 319 -9.22 -14.68 3.00
C THR A 319 -8.05 -15.42 2.36
N GLY A 320 -8.26 -16.62 1.81
CA GLY A 320 -7.23 -17.37 1.10
C GLY A 320 -6.67 -16.60 -0.11
N ALA A 321 -7.56 -16.06 -0.95
CA ALA A 321 -7.16 -15.25 -2.10
C ALA A 321 -6.37 -13.99 -1.67
N GLY A 322 -6.86 -13.26 -0.67
CA GLY A 322 -6.14 -12.11 -0.15
C GLY A 322 -4.79 -12.50 0.48
N ALA A 323 -4.71 -13.63 1.19
CA ALA A 323 -3.47 -14.10 1.82
C ALA A 323 -2.42 -14.46 0.77
N ILE A 324 -2.81 -15.14 -0.32
CA ILE A 324 -1.93 -15.42 -1.47
C ILE A 324 -1.39 -14.11 -2.06
N ILE A 325 -2.26 -13.11 -2.28
CA ILE A 325 -1.82 -11.80 -2.78
C ILE A 325 -0.83 -11.15 -1.81
N GLY A 326 -1.11 -11.21 -0.50
CA GLY A 326 -0.23 -10.69 0.55
C GLY A 326 1.14 -11.37 0.59
N ILE A 327 1.19 -12.70 0.41
CA ILE A 327 2.43 -13.48 0.31
C ILE A 327 3.23 -13.07 -0.92
N VAL A 328 2.57 -12.98 -2.09
CA VAL A 328 3.20 -12.54 -3.33
C VAL A 328 3.75 -11.11 -3.20
N MET A 329 3.04 -10.22 -2.52
CA MET A 329 3.49 -8.86 -2.23
C MET A 329 4.67 -8.82 -1.27
N SER A 330 4.76 -9.78 -0.34
CA SER A 330 5.82 -9.84 0.67
C SER A 330 7.16 -10.32 0.12
N ARG A 331 7.19 -10.89 -1.10
CA ARG A 331 8.42 -11.29 -1.83
C ARG A 331 9.42 -12.11 -0.98
N GLY A 332 8.90 -12.92 -0.05
CA GLY A 332 9.69 -13.76 0.85
C GLY A 332 10.19 -13.11 2.15
N SER A 333 9.86 -11.83 2.39
CA SER A 333 10.22 -11.10 3.62
C SER A 333 8.99 -10.82 4.47
N PHE A 334 8.92 -11.41 5.67
CA PHE A 334 7.83 -11.26 6.63
C PHE A 334 8.32 -10.59 7.92
N ASN A 335 8.76 -9.34 7.81
CA ASN A 335 9.41 -8.62 8.92
C ASN A 335 8.47 -7.64 9.65
N SER A 336 7.24 -7.45 9.15
CA SER A 336 6.24 -6.61 9.80
C SER A 336 5.31 -7.44 10.71
N PRO A 337 4.94 -6.94 11.90
CA PRO A 337 3.93 -7.56 12.75
C PRO A 337 2.61 -7.87 12.01
N HIS A 338 2.20 -7.01 11.07
CA HIS A 338 1.01 -7.22 10.24
C HIS A 338 1.14 -8.47 9.33
N GLN A 339 2.32 -8.66 8.73
CA GLN A 339 2.57 -9.79 7.84
C GLN A 339 2.57 -11.11 8.62
N VAL A 340 3.26 -11.14 9.76
CA VAL A 340 3.37 -12.33 10.62
C VAL A 340 2.00 -12.68 11.21
N ALA A 341 1.28 -11.71 11.78
CA ALA A 341 -0.04 -11.92 12.34
C ALA A 341 -1.05 -12.35 11.27
N GLY A 342 -1.03 -11.73 10.08
CA GLY A 342 -1.89 -12.11 8.96
C GLY A 342 -1.68 -13.55 8.48
N LEU A 343 -0.43 -14.00 8.40
CA LEU A 343 -0.09 -15.38 8.02
C LEU A 343 -0.56 -16.38 9.08
N LEU A 344 -0.32 -16.08 10.36
CA LEU A 344 -0.77 -16.92 11.48
C LEU A 344 -2.29 -17.04 11.51
N VAL A 345 -3.02 -15.93 11.42
CA VAL A 345 -4.49 -15.92 11.39
C VAL A 345 -5.02 -16.73 10.20
N SER A 346 -4.43 -16.56 9.01
CA SER A 346 -4.83 -17.31 7.81
C SER A 346 -4.59 -18.82 7.96
N GLY A 347 -3.47 -19.23 8.57
CA GLY A 347 -3.19 -20.63 8.87
C GLY A 347 -4.15 -21.23 9.89
N ILE A 348 -4.41 -20.51 10.99
CA ILE A 348 -5.35 -20.94 12.05
C ILE A 348 -6.78 -21.00 11.51
N LEU A 349 -7.16 -20.14 10.56
CA LEU A 349 -8.46 -20.21 9.89
C LEU A 349 -8.64 -21.52 9.11
N GLY A 350 -7.58 -22.06 8.48
CA GLY A 350 -7.63 -23.39 7.87
C GLY A 350 -7.94 -24.49 8.89
N LEU A 351 -7.29 -24.44 10.05
CA LEU A 351 -7.59 -25.34 11.18
C LEU A 351 -9.02 -25.16 11.69
N GLN A 352 -9.52 -23.92 11.76
CA GLN A 352 -10.88 -23.61 12.19
C GLN A 352 -11.94 -24.26 11.29
N GLY A 353 -11.71 -24.31 9.98
CA GLY A 353 -12.58 -25.02 9.03
C GLY A 353 -12.62 -26.52 9.30
N PHE A 354 -11.46 -27.13 9.55
CA PHE A 354 -11.38 -28.55 9.94
C PHE A 354 -12.11 -28.82 11.27
N LEU A 355 -11.89 -27.99 12.29
CA LEU A 355 -12.59 -28.07 13.58
C LEU A 355 -14.11 -27.93 13.41
N GLY A 356 -14.56 -27.05 12.51
CA GLY A 356 -15.98 -26.85 12.21
C GLY A 356 -16.63 -28.08 11.57
N TRP A 357 -15.97 -28.68 10.58
CA TRP A 357 -16.44 -29.92 9.97
C TRP A 357 -16.50 -31.06 10.98
N ARG A 358 -15.43 -31.26 11.77
CA ARG A 358 -15.39 -32.32 12.78
C ARG A 358 -16.43 -32.10 13.87
N HIS A 359 -16.63 -30.85 14.30
CA HIS A 359 -17.68 -30.46 15.23
C HIS A 359 -19.06 -30.84 14.70
N HIS A 360 -19.35 -30.52 13.44
CA HIS A 360 -20.64 -30.82 12.83
C HIS A 360 -20.92 -32.33 12.74
N VAL A 361 -19.98 -33.13 12.23
CA VAL A 361 -20.12 -34.59 12.13
C VAL A 361 -20.34 -35.22 13.51
N LEU A 362 -19.60 -34.78 14.52
CA LEU A 362 -19.74 -35.29 15.87
C LEU A 362 -21.05 -34.85 16.52
N PHE A 363 -21.53 -33.63 16.22
CA PHE A 363 -22.80 -33.12 16.70
C PHE A 363 -23.99 -33.90 16.11
N LEU A 364 -23.96 -34.24 14.81
CA LEU A 364 -24.99 -35.09 14.21
C LEU A 364 -25.08 -36.48 14.86
N ARG A 365 -23.95 -36.99 15.37
CA ARG A 365 -23.88 -38.31 16.03
C ARG A 365 -24.31 -38.28 17.50
N VAL A 366 -23.86 -37.29 18.26
CA VAL A 366 -24.01 -37.25 19.73
C VAL A 366 -25.18 -36.36 20.16
N ARG A 367 -25.60 -35.41 19.31
CA ARG A 367 -26.61 -34.35 19.57
C ARG A 367 -26.34 -33.46 20.78
N HIS A 368 -25.15 -33.55 21.38
CA HIS A 368 -24.69 -32.66 22.45
C HIS A 368 -23.37 -31.96 22.09
N ARG A 369 -23.07 -30.83 22.74
CA ARG A 369 -21.78 -30.14 22.60
C ARG A 369 -20.66 -30.99 23.17
N THR A 370 -19.54 -31.03 22.46
CA THR A 370 -18.32 -31.74 22.83
C THR A 370 -17.17 -30.74 23.02
N TRP A 371 -16.01 -31.21 23.49
CA TRP A 371 -14.83 -30.36 23.64
C TRP A 371 -14.41 -29.70 22.30
N ILE A 372 -14.62 -30.39 21.17
CA ILE A 372 -14.36 -29.86 19.82
C ILE A 372 -15.27 -28.66 19.51
N SER A 373 -16.52 -28.68 19.99
CA SER A 373 -17.43 -27.54 19.89
C SER A 373 -16.84 -26.31 20.58
N HIS A 374 -16.30 -26.49 21.78
CA HIS A 374 -15.69 -25.39 22.54
C HIS A 374 -14.41 -24.88 21.86
N ALA A 375 -13.56 -25.79 21.36
CA ALA A 375 -12.37 -25.43 20.61
C ALA A 375 -12.72 -24.59 19.36
N HIS A 376 -13.67 -25.04 18.55
CA HIS A 376 -14.13 -24.28 17.38
C HIS A 376 -14.69 -22.90 17.76
N ILE A 377 -15.50 -22.79 18.81
CA ILE A 377 -16.08 -21.50 19.23
C ILE A 377 -15.00 -20.52 19.70
N TRP A 378 -14.08 -20.96 20.56
CA TRP A 378 -13.05 -20.08 21.12
C TRP A 378 -11.99 -19.71 20.10
N THR A 379 -11.55 -20.64 19.26
CA THR A 379 -10.63 -20.35 18.15
C THR A 379 -11.24 -19.35 17.19
N GLY A 380 -12.53 -19.49 16.84
CA GLY A 380 -13.24 -18.52 16.01
C GLY A 380 -13.26 -17.11 16.61
N ARG A 381 -13.48 -16.98 17.92
CA ARG A 381 -13.43 -15.67 18.62
C ARG A 381 -12.04 -15.04 18.55
N LEU A 382 -11.00 -15.84 18.78
CA LEU A 382 -9.62 -15.36 18.74
C LEU A 382 -9.25 -14.89 17.32
N ILE A 383 -9.63 -15.66 16.30
CA ILE A 383 -9.43 -15.29 14.88
C ILE A 383 -10.06 -13.93 14.58
N MET A 384 -11.27 -13.65 15.06
CA MET A 384 -11.94 -12.37 14.80
C MET A 384 -11.21 -11.20 15.46
N ILE A 385 -10.83 -11.33 16.74
CA ILE A 385 -10.14 -10.27 17.49
C ILE A 385 -8.79 -9.96 16.84
N VAL A 386 -7.98 -11.00 16.58
CA VAL A 386 -6.65 -10.83 15.97
C VAL A 386 -6.78 -10.37 14.52
N GLY A 387 -7.78 -10.84 13.79
CA GLY A 387 -8.06 -10.43 12.41
C GLY A 387 -8.42 -8.94 12.28
N TRP A 388 -9.27 -8.42 13.16
CA TRP A 388 -9.58 -6.99 13.19
C TRP A 388 -8.37 -6.13 13.57
N ALA A 389 -7.60 -6.54 14.59
CA ALA A 389 -6.37 -5.86 14.96
C ALA A 389 -5.36 -5.87 13.79
N ASN A 390 -5.24 -7.00 13.10
CA ASN A 390 -4.38 -7.13 11.94
C ASN A 390 -4.82 -6.25 10.77
N PHE A 391 -6.13 -6.14 10.53
CA PHE A 391 -6.68 -5.26 9.50
C PHE A 391 -6.38 -3.78 9.78
N LEU A 392 -6.59 -3.33 11.01
CA LEU A 392 -6.24 -1.96 11.45
C LEU A 392 -4.73 -1.71 11.33
N SER A 393 -3.90 -2.67 11.74
CA SER A 393 -2.45 -2.58 11.56
C SER A 393 -2.05 -2.47 10.09
N GLY A 394 -2.73 -3.16 9.18
CA GLY A 394 -2.50 -3.05 7.74
C GLY A 394 -2.86 -1.68 7.18
N MET A 395 -3.96 -1.08 7.65
CA MET A 395 -4.35 0.29 7.29
C MET A 395 -3.32 1.32 7.75
N ILE A 396 -2.76 1.17 8.94
CA ILE A 396 -1.67 2.01 9.45
C ILE A 396 -0.40 1.79 8.63
N PHE A 397 -0.09 0.54 8.27
CA PHE A 397 1.09 0.18 7.49
C PHE A 397 1.13 0.86 6.12
N VAL A 398 -0.02 1.05 5.48
CA VAL A 398 -0.14 1.77 4.19
C VAL A 398 -0.42 3.28 4.35
N ALA A 399 -0.24 3.82 5.57
CA ALA A 399 -0.45 5.24 5.89
C ALA A 399 -1.86 5.76 5.50
N THR A 400 -2.89 4.94 5.73
CA THR A 400 -4.29 5.35 5.49
C THR A 400 -4.64 6.55 6.39
N GLY A 401 -5.34 7.55 5.84
CA GLY A 401 -5.73 8.74 6.60
C GLY A 401 -6.51 8.44 7.89
N GLN A 402 -6.25 9.21 8.95
CA GLN A 402 -6.77 9.00 10.30
C GLN A 402 -8.30 8.90 10.37
N PHE A 403 -9.01 9.67 9.54
CA PHE A 403 -10.47 9.60 9.42
C PHE A 403 -10.97 8.18 9.11
N TRP A 404 -10.35 7.50 8.13
CA TRP A 404 -10.76 6.15 7.72
C TRP A 404 -10.43 5.10 8.79
N ILE A 405 -9.32 5.28 9.51
CA ILE A 405 -8.96 4.42 10.65
C ILE A 405 -10.02 4.53 11.76
N ILE A 406 -10.43 5.75 12.10
CA ILE A 406 -11.48 6.00 13.09
C ILE A 406 -12.81 5.39 12.61
N LEU A 407 -13.18 5.57 11.34
CA LEU A 407 -14.41 5.04 10.78
C LEU A 407 -14.47 3.50 10.88
N VAL A 408 -13.43 2.79 10.43
CA VAL A 408 -13.37 1.32 10.51
C VAL A 408 -13.38 0.85 11.98
N SER A 409 -12.67 1.55 12.86
CA SER A 409 -12.68 1.23 14.30
C SER A 409 -14.09 1.37 14.88
N ALA A 410 -14.83 2.41 14.50
CA ALA A 410 -16.22 2.61 14.91
C ALA A 410 -17.14 1.51 14.36
N VAL A 411 -16.93 1.04 13.12
CA VAL A 411 -17.65 -0.11 12.55
C VAL A 411 -17.41 -1.38 13.36
N ILE A 412 -16.16 -1.69 13.71
CA ILE A 412 -15.80 -2.86 14.53
C ILE A 412 -16.49 -2.80 15.90
N VAL A 413 -16.44 -1.63 16.56
CA VAL A 413 -17.14 -1.44 17.85
C VAL A 413 -18.65 -1.60 17.68
N GLY A 414 -19.22 -1.04 16.61
CA GLY A 414 -20.63 -1.19 16.26
C GLY A 414 -21.06 -2.65 16.08
N GLU A 415 -20.27 -3.46 15.39
CA GLU A 415 -20.51 -4.91 15.22
C GLU A 415 -20.52 -5.64 16.56
N ILE A 416 -19.55 -5.35 17.45
CA ILE A 416 -19.48 -5.97 18.79
C ILE A 416 -20.69 -5.59 19.64
N VAL A 417 -21.06 -4.30 19.69
CA VAL A 417 -22.21 -3.81 20.44
C VAL A 417 -23.51 -4.35 19.86
N GLY A 418 -23.65 -4.37 18.53
CA GLY A 418 -24.81 -4.93 17.83
C GLY A 418 -25.01 -6.41 18.13
N LEU A 419 -23.95 -7.21 18.03
CA LEU A 419 -24.00 -8.65 18.33
C LEU A 419 -24.35 -8.93 19.79
N THR A 420 -23.76 -8.19 20.73
CA THR A 420 -24.03 -8.36 22.17
C THR A 420 -25.47 -7.96 22.51
N PHE A 421 -25.97 -6.84 21.97
CA PHE A 421 -27.35 -6.43 22.11
C PHE A 421 -28.33 -7.44 21.51
N TRP A 422 -28.06 -7.93 20.29
CA TRP A 422 -28.89 -8.95 19.64
C TRP A 422 -29.00 -10.23 20.49
N VAL A 423 -27.88 -10.78 20.93
CA VAL A 423 -27.85 -11.98 21.79
C VAL A 423 -28.64 -11.73 23.09
N TRP A 424 -28.48 -10.57 23.71
CA TRP A 424 -29.23 -10.19 24.91
C TRP A 424 -30.75 -10.13 24.66
N THR A 425 -31.20 -9.52 23.55
CA THR A 425 -32.63 -9.46 23.21
C THR A 425 -33.21 -10.85 22.92
N CYS A 426 -32.50 -11.71 22.19
CA CYS A 426 -32.91 -13.09 21.94
C CYS A 426 -33.03 -13.90 23.24
N ASN A 427 -32.06 -13.76 24.14
CA ASN A 427 -32.10 -14.43 25.45
C ASN A 427 -33.28 -13.94 26.31
N ARG A 428 -33.55 -12.62 26.31
CA ARG A 428 -34.73 -12.06 26.99
C ARG A 428 -36.05 -12.58 26.41
N ARG A 429 -36.16 -12.70 25.08
CA ARG A 429 -37.35 -13.27 24.43
C ARG A 429 -37.54 -14.74 24.81
N LYS A 430 -36.47 -15.54 24.90
CA LYS A 430 -36.53 -16.95 25.35
C LYS A 430 -37.00 -17.04 26.80
N SER A 431 -36.43 -16.23 27.69
CA SER A 431 -36.85 -16.16 29.10
C SER A 431 -38.32 -15.75 29.25
N ARG A 432 -38.80 -14.81 28.43
CA ARG A 432 -40.22 -14.39 28.47
C ARG A 432 -41.16 -15.47 27.94
N LYS A 433 -40.78 -16.18 26.86
CA LYS A 433 -41.54 -17.32 26.33
C LYS A 433 -41.57 -18.48 27.33
N SER A 434 -40.46 -18.81 27.97
CA SER A 434 -40.44 -19.85 29.00
C SER A 434 -41.35 -19.46 30.17
N THR A 435 -41.29 -18.22 30.67
CA THR A 435 -42.18 -17.77 31.74
C THR A 435 -43.66 -17.80 31.35
N LEU A 436 -44.01 -17.50 30.09
CA LEU A 436 -45.37 -17.61 29.57
C LEU A 436 -45.82 -19.08 29.41
N GLU A 437 -44.96 -19.96 28.90
CA GLU A 437 -45.22 -21.41 28.81
C GLU A 437 -45.31 -22.08 30.19
N THR A 438 -44.64 -21.53 31.22
CA THR A 438 -44.77 -22.04 32.62
C THR A 438 -46.02 -21.51 33.33
N ALA A 439 -46.72 -20.53 32.74
CA ALA A 439 -47.95 -19.95 33.29
C ALA A 439 -49.23 -20.60 32.72
N GLU A 440 -49.12 -21.43 31.68
CA GLU A 440 -50.19 -22.35 31.26
C GLU A 440 -50.10 -23.67 32.06
N PRO A 441 -51.23 -24.21 32.59
CA PRO A 441 -51.20 -25.45 33.33
C PRO A 441 -51.16 -26.68 32.39
N ASP A 442 -50.17 -27.55 32.67
CA ASP A 442 -49.98 -28.95 32.25
C ASP A 442 -49.73 -29.33 30.77
N VAL A 443 -48.45 -29.58 30.44
CA VAL A 443 -48.01 -30.85 29.82
C VAL A 443 -46.57 -31.18 30.27
N PRO A 444 -46.31 -32.32 30.94
CA PRO A 444 -44.96 -32.75 31.29
C PRO A 444 -44.32 -33.51 30.12
N TRP A 445 -43.00 -33.29 29.96
CA TRP A 445 -42.06 -33.91 29.01
C TRP A 445 -41.82 -33.18 27.67
N ARG A 446 -40.79 -32.31 27.68
CA ARG A 446 -39.93 -32.10 26.51
C ARG A 446 -38.50 -31.80 26.95
N GLY A 447 -37.77 -32.85 27.31
CA GLY A 447 -36.33 -32.88 27.07
C GLY A 447 -36.08 -32.83 25.56
N GLU A 448 -35.01 -32.19 25.14
CA GLU A 448 -34.53 -32.18 23.75
C GLU A 448 -35.32 -31.35 22.71
N ARG A 449 -35.22 -30.01 22.79
CA ARG A 449 -35.54 -29.12 21.65
C ARG A 449 -34.33 -28.36 21.05
N ASP A 450 -33.14 -28.52 21.61
CA ASP A 450 -31.94 -27.80 21.12
C ASP A 450 -31.28 -28.48 19.89
N GLY A 451 -31.74 -29.69 19.50
CA GLY A 451 -31.18 -30.48 18.39
C GLY A 451 -31.88 -30.34 17.03
N GLU A 452 -33.11 -29.83 16.96
CA GLU A 452 -33.90 -29.78 15.70
C GLU A 452 -33.55 -28.58 14.80
N TYR A 453 -32.87 -27.55 15.31
CA TYR A 453 -32.47 -26.39 14.51
C TYR A 453 -31.30 -26.67 13.54
N PHE A 454 -30.71 -27.88 13.61
CA PHE A 454 -29.47 -28.26 12.92
C PHE A 454 -29.61 -29.49 12.02
N ALA A 455 -30.78 -30.14 12.00
CA ALA A 455 -31.07 -31.23 11.07
C ALA A 455 -31.68 -30.66 9.78
N VAL A 456 -31.11 -31.04 8.63
CA VAL A 456 -31.61 -30.69 7.29
C VAL A 456 -33.05 -31.17 7.16
N GLY A 457 -33.99 -30.26 6.88
CA GLY A 457 -35.32 -30.63 6.44
C GLY A 457 -35.25 -31.19 5.02
N GLU A 458 -35.76 -32.41 4.84
CA GLU A 458 -36.10 -32.95 3.53
C GLU A 458 -37.34 -32.18 3.03
N ASP A 459 -37.19 -31.45 1.93
CA ASP A 459 -38.29 -30.75 1.27
C ASP A 459 -39.07 -31.81 0.45
N GLU A 460 -40.23 -32.25 0.93
CA GLU A 460 -41.23 -32.92 0.08
C GLU A 460 -42.03 -31.85 -0.68
N THR A 461 -41.75 -31.73 -1.98
CA THR A 461 -42.60 -30.98 -2.91
C THR A 461 -43.76 -31.87 -3.36
N GLU A 462 -44.94 -31.66 -2.77
CA GLU A 462 -46.22 -32.09 -3.35
C GLU A 462 -46.48 -31.34 -4.67
N MET A 463 -46.60 -32.07 -5.78
CA MET A 463 -47.35 -31.61 -6.96
C MET A 463 -48.07 -32.80 -7.62
N ASN A 464 -49.38 -32.87 -7.34
CA ASN A 464 -50.54 -33.23 -8.17
C ASN A 464 -50.62 -34.57 -8.93
N GLU A 465 -51.77 -35.21 -8.70
CA GLU A 465 -52.39 -36.37 -9.33
C GLU A 465 -52.41 -36.37 -10.88
N MET A 466 -52.15 -37.54 -11.48
CA MET A 466 -52.96 -38.08 -12.57
C MET A 466 -52.67 -39.58 -12.83
N GLY A 467 -53.70 -40.43 -12.77
CA GLY A 467 -53.88 -41.57 -13.69
C GLY A 467 -53.19 -42.92 -13.41
N GLU A 468 -53.96 -43.84 -12.82
CA GLU A 468 -54.26 -45.21 -13.31
C GLU A 468 -53.15 -46.08 -13.96
N HIS A 469 -52.76 -47.20 -13.32
CA HIS A 469 -52.94 -48.60 -13.79
C HIS A 469 -52.00 -49.61 -13.07
N ASP A 470 -52.63 -50.68 -12.57
CA ASP A 470 -52.18 -52.09 -12.52
C ASP A 470 -50.84 -52.59 -11.90
N LYS A 471 -51.05 -53.43 -10.87
CA LYS A 471 -50.55 -54.83 -10.66
C LYS A 471 -49.09 -55.13 -10.23
N HIS A 472 -49.05 -55.93 -9.14
CA HIS A 472 -48.15 -57.08 -8.82
C HIS A 472 -46.63 -56.78 -8.73
N GLU A 473 -45.81 -57.30 -7.81
CA GLU A 473 -45.83 -58.53 -7.02
C GLU A 473 -44.73 -58.48 -5.94
N SER A 474 -44.90 -59.31 -4.89
CA SER A 474 -43.84 -59.94 -4.06
C SER A 474 -43.07 -59.13 -2.99
N SER A 475 -43.54 -59.29 -1.75
CA SER A 475 -42.70 -59.52 -0.54
C SER A 475 -41.98 -60.89 -0.66
N PRO A 476 -40.87 -61.18 0.05
CA PRO A 476 -41.02 -61.68 1.43
C PRO A 476 -39.88 -61.33 2.43
N TYR A 477 -40.29 -61.22 3.71
CA TYR A 477 -39.62 -61.70 4.93
C TYR A 477 -38.59 -60.82 5.69
N ASP A 478 -39.10 -60.23 6.78
CA ASP A 478 -38.50 -60.08 8.14
C ASP A 478 -38.63 -61.45 8.88
N PRO A 479 -37.79 -61.90 9.85
CA PRO A 479 -37.71 -61.33 11.22
C PRO A 479 -36.35 -61.46 11.97
N MET A 480 -36.13 -60.66 13.01
CA MET A 480 -35.97 -61.15 14.41
C MET A 480 -35.45 -60.07 15.39
N LEU A 481 -36.35 -59.77 16.31
CA LEU A 481 -36.37 -59.08 17.61
C LEU A 481 -35.21 -59.38 18.64
N PRO A 482 -35.20 -58.67 19.81
CA PRO A 482 -34.02 -58.33 20.60
C PRO A 482 -33.77 -59.23 21.83
N ARG A 483 -32.63 -59.05 22.50
CA ARG A 483 -32.40 -59.56 23.87
C ARG A 483 -32.08 -58.42 24.84
N HIS A 484 -33.04 -58.18 25.74
CA HIS A 484 -32.78 -57.72 27.10
C HIS A 484 -32.17 -58.87 27.93
N GLY A 485 -31.32 -58.55 28.90
CA GLY A 485 -30.89 -59.49 29.95
C GLY A 485 -29.70 -59.03 30.78
N SER A 486 -30.01 -58.27 31.85
CA SER A 486 -29.37 -58.23 33.19
C SER A 486 -27.95 -58.77 33.39
N HIS A 487 -27.03 -57.91 33.84
CA HIS A 487 -26.54 -57.90 35.23
C HIS A 487 -25.84 -56.58 35.55
#